data_AF-A0A8T4SLS1-F1
#
_entry.id   AF-A0A8T4SLS1-F1
#
_cell.length_a   1.000
_cell.length_b   1.000
_cell.length_c   1.000
_cell.angle_alpha   90.00
_cell.angle_beta   90.00
_cell.angle_gamma   90.00
#
_symmetry.space_group_name_H-M   'P 1'
#
loop_
_entity.id
_entity.type
_entity.pdbx_description
1 polymer ?
#
loop_
_entity_poly.entity_id
_entity_poly.type
_entity_poly.pdbx_seq_one_letter_code
_entity_poly.pdbx_strand_id
1 'polypeptide(L)' 'LADSCVKEGQYNYAIKACQLTNNNELLNKIGERCMKEGLLNAALDAYSLAGNDMMVQFIRENFRAV' A
#
# COMPACT_ATOMS: atom_id res chain seq x y z
N LEU A 1 -2.20 -18.96 -0.14
CA LEU A 1 -3.49 -18.38 0.28
C LEU A 1 -3.44 -17.90 1.72
N ALA A 2 -3.18 -18.75 2.73
CA ALA A 2 -3.11 -18.32 4.13
C ALA A 2 -2.03 -17.25 4.42
N ASP A 3 -0.79 -17.43 3.93
CA ASP A 3 0.29 -16.44 4.14
C ASP A 3 -0.02 -15.05 3.57
N SER A 4 -0.63 -14.98 2.39
CA SER A 4 -1.01 -13.72 1.74
C SER A 4 -2.09 -13.00 2.55
N CYS A 5 -3.10 -13.72 3.04
CA CYS A 5 -4.16 -13.14 3.88
C CYS A 5 -3.61 -12.60 5.22
N VAL A 6 -2.65 -13.30 5.84
CA VAL A 6 -2.00 -12.85 7.08
C VAL A 6 -1.19 -11.57 6.84
N LYS A 7 -0.46 -11.49 5.73
CA LYS A 7 0.32 -10.30 5.35
C LYS A 7 -0.56 -9.11 5.00
N GLU A 8 -1.62 -9.29 4.19
CA GLU A 8 -2.60 -8.23 3.92
C GLU A 8 -3.24 -7.71 5.22
N GLY A 9 -3.56 -8.60 6.16
CA GLY A 9 -4.02 -8.22 7.49
C GLY A 9 -3.03 -7.29 8.19
N GLN A 10 -1.74 -7.65 8.21
CA GLN A 10 -0.68 -6.85 8.83
C GLN A 10 -0.49 -5.48 8.16
N TYR A 11 -0.56 -5.40 6.83
CA TYR A 11 -0.45 -4.13 6.12
C TYR A 11 -1.64 -3.20 6.41
N ASN A 12 -2.86 -3.74 6.48
CA ASN A 12 -4.03 -2.96 6.86
C ASN A 12 -3.91 -2.38 8.29
N TYR A 13 -3.36 -3.14 9.23
CA TYR A 13 -3.07 -2.61 10.57
C TYR A 13 -1.98 -1.52 10.54
N ALA A 14 -0.92 -1.73 9.77
CA ALA A 14 0.18 -0.77 9.63
C ALA A 14 -0.30 0.55 9.01
N ILE A 15 -1.16 0.48 7.98
CA ILE A 15 -1.78 1.65 7.34
C ILE A 15 -2.63 2.43 8.34
N LYS A 16 -3.50 1.76 9.11
CA LYS A 16 -4.30 2.41 10.16
C LYS A 16 -3.44 3.07 11.24
N ALA A 17 -2.36 2.44 11.66
CA ALA A 17 -1.42 3.02 12.63
C ALA A 17 -0.69 4.25 12.06
N CYS A 18 -0.38 4.25 10.77
CA CYS A 18 0.24 5.40 10.11
C CYS A 18 -0.71 6.59 9.97
N GLN A 19 -2.00 6.36 9.76
CA GLN A 19 -3.01 7.44 9.74
C GLN A 19 -3.05 8.21 11.07
N LEU A 20 -2.80 7.54 12.20
CA LEU A 20 -2.77 8.16 13.52
C LEU A 20 -1.49 8.97 13.76
N THR A 21 -0.40 8.63 13.08
CA THR A 21 0.92 9.24 13.27
C THR A 21 1.31 10.21 12.15
N ASN A 22 0.48 10.35 11.10
CA ASN A 22 0.75 11.14 9.88
C ASN A 22 2.13 10.85 9.27
N ASN A 23 2.61 9.61 9.40
CA ASN A 23 3.95 9.24 8.95
C ASN A 23 3.94 8.81 7.48
N ASN A 24 4.01 9.80 6.59
CA ASN A 24 3.98 9.61 5.14
C ASN A 24 5.17 8.77 4.62
N GLU A 25 6.33 8.85 5.27
CA GLU A 25 7.49 8.02 4.90
C GLU A 25 7.23 6.53 5.14
N LEU A 26 6.60 6.20 6.27
CA LEU A 26 6.27 4.82 6.60
C LEU A 26 5.20 4.26 5.66
N LEU A 27 4.18 5.06 5.31
CA LEU A 27 3.17 4.68 4.31
C LEU A 27 3.80 4.39 2.93
N ASN A 28 4.75 5.20 2.49
CA ASN A 28 5.49 4.94 1.25
C ASN A 28 6.27 3.62 1.30
N LYS A 29 6.92 3.30 2.43
CA LYS A 29 7.63 2.02 2.61
C LYS A 29 6.68 0.82 2.62
N ILE A 30 5.49 0.96 3.21
CA ILE A 30 4.44 -0.05 3.19
C ILE A 30 3.97 -0.27 1.76
N GLY A 31 3.69 0.80 1.02
CA GLY A 31 3.30 0.74 -0.39
C GLY A 31 4.33 0.01 -1.25
N GLU A 32 5.63 0.28 -1.03
CA GLU A 32 6.70 -0.33 -1.80
C GLU A 32 6.82 -1.84 -1.53
N ARG A 33 6.64 -2.26 -0.26
CA ARG A 33 6.57 -3.68 0.09
C ARG A 33 5.36 -4.36 -0.53
N CYS A 34 4.19 -3.74 -0.45
CA CYS A 34 2.97 -4.26 -1.04
C CYS A 34 3.12 -4.46 -2.55
N MET A 35 3.75 -3.50 -3.26
CA MET A 35 4.07 -3.66 -4.69
C MET A 35 5.00 -4.84 -4.95
N LYS A 36 6.08 -5.00 -4.18
CA LYS A 36 7.01 -6.14 -4.33
C LYS A 36 6.34 -7.49 -4.10
N GLU A 37 5.31 -7.53 -3.25
CA GLU A 37 4.53 -8.74 -2.96
C GLU A 37 3.32 -8.91 -3.90
N GLY A 38 3.10 -8.00 -4.86
CA GLY A 38 1.96 -8.06 -5.78
C GLY A 38 0.61 -7.65 -5.17
N LEU A 39 0.61 -7.09 -3.95
CA LEU A 39 -0.57 -6.62 -3.23
C LEU A 39 -0.94 -5.20 -3.68
N LEU A 40 -1.39 -5.07 -4.93
CA LEU A 40 -1.58 -3.78 -5.58
C LEU A 40 -2.65 -2.90 -4.91
N ASN A 41 -3.73 -3.51 -4.39
CA ASN A 41 -4.78 -2.77 -3.68
C ASN A 41 -4.25 -2.13 -2.38
N ALA A 42 -3.52 -2.91 -1.57
CA ALA A 42 -2.90 -2.42 -0.35
C ALA A 42 -1.81 -1.37 -0.63
N ALA A 43 -1.06 -1.53 -1.72
CA ALA A 43 -0.08 -0.54 -2.17
C ALA A 43 -0.76 0.78 -2.55
N LEU A 44 -1.86 0.72 -3.31
CA LEU A 44 -2.61 1.89 -3.75
C LEU A 44 -3.21 2.65 -2.56
N ASP A 45 -3.76 1.95 -1.58
CA ASP A 45 -4.26 2.56 -0.34
C ASP A 45 -3.14 3.22 0.46
N ALA A 46 -2.00 2.54 0.63
CA ALA A 46 -0.85 3.10 1.34
C ALA A 46 -0.31 4.37 0.67
N TYR A 47 -0.13 4.37 -0.66
CA TYR A 47 0.35 5.53 -1.39
C TYR A 47 -0.67 6.68 -1.43
N SER A 48 -1.97 6.37 -1.53
CA SER A 48 -3.03 7.38 -1.47
C SER A 48 -3.04 8.08 -0.11
N LEU A 49 -2.88 7.33 0.97
CA LEU A 49 -2.81 7.89 2.33
C LEU A 49 -1.50 8.64 2.59
N ALA A 50 -0.41 8.27 1.93
CA ALA A 50 0.84 9.02 1.98
C ALA A 50 0.81 10.34 1.21
N GLY A 51 -0.25 10.59 0.42
CA GLY A 51 -0.30 11.69 -0.54
C GLY A 51 0.69 11.52 -1.70
N ASN A 52 1.09 10.28 -2.02
CA ASN A 52 2.01 10.00 -3.13
C ASN A 52 1.24 9.75 -4.43
N ASP A 53 0.69 10.83 -5.00
CA ASP A 53 -0.09 10.78 -6.23
C ASP A 53 0.68 10.19 -7.42
N MET A 54 2.00 10.41 -7.48
CA MET A 54 2.86 9.86 -8.53
C MET A 54 2.79 8.32 -8.54
N MET A 55 2.94 7.68 -7.37
CA MET A 55 2.85 6.23 -7.26
C MET A 55 1.42 5.71 -7.45
N VAL A 56 0.41 6.46 -7.00
CA VAL A 56 -0.99 6.10 -7.25
C VAL A 56 -1.30 6.06 -8.75
N GLN A 57 -0.87 7.08 -9.50
CA GLN A 57 -1.02 7.10 -10.96
C GLN A 57 -0.22 5.98 -11.61
N PHE A 58 1.03 5.77 -11.18
CA PHE A 58 1.85 4.67 -11.69
C PHE A 58 1.14 3.32 -11.55
N ILE A 59 0.60 3.00 -10.37
CA ILE A 59 -0.11 1.74 -10.15
C ILE A 59 -1.37 1.67 -11.02
N ARG A 60 -2.15 2.76 -11.08
CA ARG A 60 -3.36 2.82 -11.89
C ARG A 60 -3.10 2.67 -13.38
N GLU A 61 -2.02 3.22 -13.91
CA GLU A 61 -1.70 3.16 -15.34
C GLU A 61 -1.08 1.81 -15.73
N ASN A 62 -0.19 1.27 -14.89
CA ASN A 62 0.57 0.06 -15.23
C ASN A 62 -0.18 -1.23 -14.89
N PHE A 63 -1.14 -1.19 -13.95
CA PHE A 63 -1.84 -2.38 -13.48
C PHE A 63 -3.37 -2.30 -13.65
N ARG A 64 -3.85 -1.42 -14.54
CA ARG A 64 -5.27 -1.33 -14.99
C ARG A 64 -5.66 -2.53 -15.88
N ALA A 65 -5.50 -3.75 -15.39
CA ALA A 65 -5.96 -4.96 -16.07
C ALA A 65 -5.98 -6.18 -15.13
N VAL A 66 -6.92 -6.22 -14.18
CA VAL A 66 -7.55 -7.46 -13.70
C VAL A 66 -9.04 -7.18 -13.54
#